data_AF-A0A7Y2HP80-F1
#
_entry.id   AF-A0A7Y2HP80-F1
#
_cell.length_a   1.000
_cell.length_b   1.000
_cell.length_c   1.000
_cell.angle_alpha   90.00
_cell.angle_beta   90.00
_cell.angle_gamma   90.00
#
_symmetry.space_group_name_H-M   'P 1'
#
loop_
_entity.id
_entity.type
_entity.pdbx_description
1 polymer ?
#
loop_
_entity_poly.entity_id
_entity_poly.type
_entity_poly.pdbx_seq_one_letter_code
_entity_poly.pdbx_strand_id
1 'polypeptide(L)'
;MNSGTLFERLAAAFSDGVARGWSEAEFDGWASEVFRRQFELNAVYRRFCEARGRGPDDVAGWTDIPAVPTSAFKHLDLSPGRHEAVFET
;
A
#
# COMPACT_ATOMS: atom_id res chain seq x y z
N MET A 1 20.35 3.13 12.71
CA MET A 1 19.65 3.34 11.43
C MET A 1 19.05 2.01 11.03
N ASN A 2 17.73 1.85 11.17
CA ASN A 2 17.03 0.61 10.80
C ASN A 2 16.97 0.48 9.28
N SER A 3 18.06 0.00 8.67
CA SER A 3 18.20 -0.17 7.22
C SER A 3 17.52 -1.45 6.69
N GLY A 4 16.38 -1.82 7.27
CA GLY A 4 15.55 -2.94 6.79
C GLY A 4 14.60 -2.48 5.68
N THR A 5 14.27 -3.38 4.77
CA THR A 5 13.25 -3.16 3.74
C THR A 5 11.92 -2.78 4.39
N LEU A 6 11.04 -2.10 3.64
CA LEU A 6 9.68 -1.78 4.12
C LEU A 6 8.94 -3.04 4.59
N PHE A 7 9.11 -4.15 3.88
CA PHE A 7 8.52 -5.43 4.24
C PHE A 7 8.99 -5.93 5.60
N GLU A 8 10.30 -5.97 5.85
CA GLU A 8 10.86 -6.45 7.13
C GLU A 8 10.43 -5.57 8.30
N ARG A 9 10.37 -4.25 8.10
CA ARG A 9 9.91 -3.32 9.13
C ARG A 9 8.43 -3.50 9.45
N LEU A 10 7.58 -3.67 8.44
CA LEU A 10 6.16 -3.97 8.64
C LEU A 10 5.95 -5.33 9.31
N ALA A 11 6.70 -6.36 8.90
CA ALA A 11 6.61 -7.69 9.50
C ALA A 11 6.99 -7.68 10.99
N ALA A 12 8.05 -6.96 11.35
CA ALA A 12 8.41 -6.73 12.75
C ALA A 12 7.29 -5.98 13.50
N ALA A 13 6.78 -4.89 12.92
CA ALA A 13 5.71 -4.09 13.54
C ALA A 13 4.40 -4.87 13.72
N PHE A 14 4.05 -5.77 12.81
CA PHE A 14 2.88 -6.65 12.93
C PHE A 14 3.06 -7.73 14.01
N SER A 15 4.32 -8.11 14.31
CA SER A 15 4.63 -9.13 15.32
C SER A 15 4.39 -8.63 16.76
N ASP A 16 4.28 -7.32 16.97
CA ASP A 16 3.96 -6.72 18.29
C ASP A 16 2.55 -7.09 18.80
N GLY A 17 1.68 -7.61 17.92
CA GLY A 17 0.33 -8.05 18.25
C GLY A 17 -0.71 -6.92 18.31
N VAL A 18 -1.99 -7.30 18.15
CA VAL A 18 -3.12 -6.35 18.05
C VAL A 18 -3.35 -5.54 19.34
N ALA A 19 -2.90 -6.05 20.49
CA ALA A 19 -3.09 -5.41 21.80
C ALA A 19 -2.33 -4.09 21.96
N ARG A 20 -1.21 -3.89 21.23
CA ARG A 20 -0.50 -2.60 21.23
C ARG A 20 -1.32 -1.52 20.54
N GLY A 21 -1.97 -1.87 19.43
CA GLY A 21 -2.56 -0.91 18.49
C GLY A 21 -1.51 0.05 17.92
N TRP A 22 -1.84 0.69 16.80
CA TRP A 22 -1.08 1.85 16.34
C TRP A 22 -1.93 3.08 16.60
N SER A 23 -1.28 4.16 17.06
CA SER A 23 -1.89 5.48 16.99
C SER A 23 -2.15 5.85 15.52
N GLU A 24 -3.05 6.80 15.30
CA GLU A 24 -3.37 7.28 13.96
C GLU A 24 -2.13 7.79 13.22
N ALA A 25 -1.27 8.56 13.89
CA ALA A 25 -0.03 9.07 13.32
C ALA A 25 0.98 7.95 12.98
N GLU A 26 1.07 6.89 13.78
CA GLU A 26 1.89 5.72 13.45
C GLU A 26 1.34 5.00 12.21
N PHE A 27 0.02 4.80 12.15
CA PHE A 27 -0.63 4.16 11.01
C PHE A 27 -0.48 5.01 9.74
N ASP A 28 -0.64 6.33 9.82
CA ASP A 28 -0.42 7.25 8.71
C ASP A 28 1.00 7.16 8.14
N GLY A 29 2.00 7.06 9.01
CA GLY A 29 3.38 6.87 8.60
C GLY A 29 3.57 5.58 7.79
N TRP A 30 3.00 4.47 8.26
CA TRP A 30 3.04 3.19 7.53
C TRP A 30 2.25 3.24 6.22
N ALA A 31 1.04 3.78 6.25
CA ALA A 31 0.15 3.89 5.09
C ALA A 31 0.78 4.73 3.98
N SER A 32 1.37 5.88 4.33
CA SER A 32 2.07 6.77 3.40
C SER A 32 3.26 6.07 2.74
N GLU A 33 4.05 5.33 3.51
CA GLU A 33 5.21 4.64 2.97
C GLU A 33 4.82 3.47 2.05
N VAL A 34 3.81 2.69 2.43
CA VAL A 34 3.24 1.63 1.60
C VAL A 34 2.63 2.22 0.32
N PHE A 35 1.87 3.31 0.44
CA PHE A 35 1.27 3.98 -0.70
C PHE A 35 2.31 4.43 -1.70
N ARG A 36 3.36 5.15 -1.26
CA ARG A 36 4.44 5.59 -2.15
C ARG A 36 5.10 4.41 -2.85
N ARG A 37 5.37 3.31 -2.13
CA ARG A 37 5.97 2.11 -2.72
C ARG A 37 5.07 1.46 -3.77
N GLN A 38 3.76 1.38 -3.50
CA GLN A 38 2.78 0.86 -4.46
C GLN A 38 2.63 1.79 -5.66
N PHE A 39 2.57 3.10 -5.46
CA PHE A 39 2.49 4.09 -6.53
C PHE A 39 3.73 4.05 -7.45
N GLU A 40 4.92 3.88 -6.89
CA GLU A 40 6.16 3.77 -7.67
C GLU A 40 6.18 2.48 -8.52
N LEU A 41 5.82 1.33 -7.94
CA LEU A 41 6.01 0.03 -8.59
C LEU A 41 4.80 -0.50 -9.37
N ASN A 42 3.58 -0.22 -8.93
CA ASN A 42 2.37 -0.76 -9.53
C ASN A 42 1.80 0.26 -10.53
N ALA A 43 2.10 0.06 -11.81
CA ALA A 43 1.68 0.98 -12.87
C ALA A 43 0.15 1.08 -13.02
N VAL A 44 -0.58 0.00 -12.76
CA VAL A 44 -2.05 0.00 -12.82
C VAL A 44 -2.63 0.83 -11.68
N TYR A 45 -2.13 0.62 -10.47
CA TYR A 45 -2.55 1.40 -9.30
C TYR A 45 -2.16 2.87 -9.42
N ARG A 46 -0.94 3.17 -9.89
CA ARG A 46 -0.48 4.54 -10.18
C ARG A 46 -1.44 5.27 -11.10
N ARG A 47 -1.79 4.68 -12.25
CA ARG A 47 -2.74 5.28 -13.22
C ARG A 47 -4.11 5.51 -12.59
N PHE A 48 -4.58 4.59 -11.75
CA PHE A 48 -5.85 4.74 -11.03
C PHE A 48 -5.85 5.93 -10.07
N CYS A 49 -4.74 6.16 -9.37
CA CYS A 49 -4.51 7.27 -8.45
C CYS A 49 -4.33 8.61 -9.19
N GLU A 50 -3.53 8.63 -10.25
CA GLU A 50 -3.32 9.81 -11.12
C GLU A 50 -4.64 10.29 -11.74
N ALA A 51 -5.49 9.37 -12.21
CA ALA A 51 -6.81 9.70 -12.75
C ALA A 51 -7.76 10.37 -11.73
N ARG A 52 -7.43 10.30 -10.44
CA ARG A 52 -8.15 10.96 -9.34
C ARG A 52 -7.43 12.20 -8.81
N GLY A 53 -6.29 12.57 -9.40
CA GLY A 53 -5.46 13.68 -8.93
C GLY A 53 -4.88 13.42 -7.53
N ARG A 54 -4.54 12.17 -7.22
CA ARG A 54 -3.98 11.77 -5.93
C ARG A 54 -2.61 11.11 -6.12
N GLY A 55 -1.54 11.86 -5.91
CA GLY A 55 -0.17 11.35 -5.82
C GLY A 55 0.36 11.32 -4.38
N PRO A 56 1.60 10.83 -4.17
CA PRO A 56 2.26 10.83 -2.86
C PRO A 56 2.33 12.20 -2.17
N ASP A 57 2.40 13.28 -2.95
CA ASP A 57 2.47 14.65 -2.43
C ASP A 57 1.07 15.26 -2.16
N ASP A 58 -0.01 14.61 -2.59
CA ASP A 58 -1.40 15.12 -2.51
C ASP A 58 -2.25 14.47 -1.40
N VAL A 59 -1.71 13.46 -0.70
CA VAL A 59 -2.39 12.74 0.38
C VAL A 59 -1.88 13.22 1.73
N ALA A 60 -2.77 13.70 2.60
CA ALA A 60 -2.40 14.22 3.92
C ALA A 60 -2.51 13.17 5.03
N GLY A 61 -3.30 12.13 4.81
CA GLY A 61 -3.43 10.98 5.70
C GLY A 61 -3.94 9.73 4.97
N TRP A 62 -4.01 8.63 5.69
CA TRP A 62 -4.37 7.32 5.13
C TRP A 62 -5.75 7.30 4.46
N THR A 63 -6.67 8.15 4.92
CA THR A 63 -8.04 8.28 4.38
C THR A 63 -8.11 8.97 3.02
N ASP A 64 -7.07 9.73 2.63
CA ASP A 64 -6.98 10.36 1.31
C ASP A 64 -6.50 9.40 0.21
N ILE A 65 -5.93 8.25 0.60
CA ILE A 65 -5.39 7.26 -0.32
C ILE A 65 -6.54 6.62 -1.11
N PRO A 66 -6.52 6.64 -2.45
CA PRO A 66 -7.59 6.04 -3.25
C PRO A 66 -7.76 4.54 -2.99
N ALA A 67 -8.93 4.16 -2.48
CA ALA A 67 -9.32 2.76 -2.32
C ALA A 67 -9.67 2.15 -3.69
N VAL A 68 -9.00 1.07 -4.05
CA VAL A 68 -9.30 0.31 -5.26
C VAL A 68 -10.51 -0.59 -5.00
N PRO A 69 -11.57 -0.54 -5.84
CA PRO A 69 -12.71 -1.43 -5.68
C PRO A 69 -12.29 -2.90 -5.75
N THR A 70 -12.89 -3.75 -4.92
CA THR A 70 -12.61 -5.20 -4.92
C THR A 70 -12.86 -5.85 -6.29
N SER A 71 -13.81 -5.32 -7.08
CA SER A 71 -14.08 -5.78 -8.44
C SER A 71 -12.91 -5.57 -9.40
N ALA A 72 -12.07 -4.54 -9.19
CA ALA A 72 -10.93 -4.27 -10.07
C ALA A 72 -9.89 -5.38 -10.03
N PHE A 73 -9.72 -6.07 -8.90
CA PHE A 73 -8.79 -7.20 -8.75
C PHE A 73 -9.14 -8.39 -9.66
N LYS A 74 -10.40 -8.49 -10.14
CA LYS A 74 -10.81 -9.54 -11.10
C LYS A 74 -10.39 -9.24 -12.53
N HIS A 75 -10.13 -7.97 -12.84
CA HIS A 75 -9.97 -7.48 -14.20
C HIS A 75 -8.59 -6.89 -14.47
N LEU A 76 -7.87 -6.53 -13.41
CA LEU A 76 -6.63 -5.79 -13.48
C LEU A 76 -5.56 -6.49 -12.65
N ASP A 77 -4.36 -6.55 -13.21
CA ASP A 77 -3.17 -6.93 -12.46
C ASP A 77 -2.75 -5.76 -11.55
N LEU A 78 -3.08 -5.89 -10.27
CA LEU A 78 -2.74 -4.92 -9.23
C LEU A 78 -1.49 -5.36 -8.42
N SER A 79 -0.55 -6.05 -9.05
CA SER A 79 0.72 -6.40 -8.44
C SER A 79 1.86 -5.45 -8.87
N PRO A 80 2.75 -5.04 -7.95
CA PRO A 80 3.98 -4.32 -8.29
C PRO A 80 5.07 -5.21 -8.92
N GLY A 81 4.83 -6.51 -9.12
CA GLY A 81 5.83 -7.45 -9.62
C GLY A 81 5.26 -8.78 -10.11
N ARG A 82 6.16 -9.72 -10.42
CA ARG A 82 5.82 -11.05 -10.93
C ARG A 82 5.03 -11.84 -9.89
N HIS A 83 3.92 -12.43 -10.33
CA HIS A 83 3.13 -13.37 -9.53
C HIS A 83 3.90 -14.68 -9.33
N GLU A 84 3.91 -15.20 -8.10
CA GLU A 84 4.43 -16.53 -7.82
C GLU A 84 3.45 -17.62 -8.29
N ALA A 85 2.15 -17.39 -8.11
CA ALA A 85 1.07 -18.22 -8.63
C ALA A 85 -0.18 -17.37 -8.91
N VAL A 86 -0.94 -17.73 -9.94
CA VAL A 86 -2.28 -17.16 -10.24
C VAL A 86 -3.27 -18.30 -10.20
N PHE A 87 -4.33 -18.16 -9.40
CA PHE A 87 -5.38 -19.17 -9.27
C PHE A 87 -6.59 -18.72 -10.08
N GLU A 88 -6.90 -19.48 -11.13
CA GLU A 88 -8.11 -19.31 -11.95
C GLU A 88 -9.20 -20.29 -11.46
N THR A 89 -10.46 -19.87 -11.54
CA THR A 89 -11.63 -20.67 -11.09
C THR A 89 -12.18 -21.52 -12.22
#